data_AF-A0A9W9Z6J7-F1
#
_entry.id   AF-A0A9W9Z6J7-F1
#
_cell.length_a   1.000
_cell.length_b   1.000
_cell.length_c   1.000
_cell.angle_alpha   90.00
_cell.angle_beta   90.00
_cell.angle_gamma   90.00
#
_symmetry.space_group_name_H-M   'P 1'
#
loop_
_entity.id
_entity.type
_entity.pdbx_description
1 polymer ?
#
loop_
_entity_poly.entity_id
_entity_poly.type
_entity_poly.pdbx_seq_one_letter_code
_entity_poly.pdbx_strand_id
1 'polypeptide(L)'
;MTQENEFTTLLNSTSTVESVYELIHSNVYEKKKAEHFAETSSPPAVQREESFDKIYSFAGWSLNSVKNTRTRALAAVEEELSFVDMLCHKNKKEIKNNSTFLRELDVAVGSEKGGLTFPAPEIQPFYHDLDGEVRELINVKNHKKYGKSLLRIAEDSLLSNLELSDSFDKCVKDLRRESSPETVKTVCKELILKYLHVREGEFKAAMEELALKDRGAVVNASQNLRDTLKTFSIREKRKR
;
A
#
# COMPACT_ATOMS: atom_id res chain seq x y z
N MET A 1 -47.02 -38.58 40.13
CA MET A 1 -47.40 -37.17 39.88
C MET A 1 -46.24 -36.33 40.40
N THR A 2 -45.32 -35.94 39.49
CA THR A 2 -44.96 -34.55 39.12
C THR A 2 -44.18 -33.81 40.22
N GLN A 3 -42.96 -33.28 40.06
CA GLN A 3 -42.13 -32.93 38.89
C GLN A 3 -40.65 -32.88 39.36
N GLU A 4 -39.76 -33.56 38.62
CA GLU A 4 -38.36 -33.17 38.46
C GLU A 4 -38.31 -32.27 37.21
N ASN A 5 -37.89 -31.01 37.34
CA ASN A 5 -37.29 -30.16 36.29
C ASN A 5 -37.24 -28.71 36.74
N GLU A 6 -36.19 -28.33 37.47
CA GLU A 6 -35.65 -26.96 37.42
C GLU A 6 -34.23 -27.05 36.84
N PHE A 7 -34.24 -27.39 35.55
CA PHE A 7 -33.13 -27.23 34.62
C PHE A 7 -32.90 -25.73 34.42
N THR A 8 -31.69 -25.26 34.73
CA THR A 8 -30.90 -24.41 33.82
C THR A 8 -31.65 -23.23 33.20
N THR A 9 -31.70 -22.08 33.87
CA THR A 9 -32.04 -20.81 33.21
C THR A 9 -31.36 -19.61 33.86
N LEU A 10 -30.02 -19.65 33.94
CA LEU A 10 -29.21 -18.50 34.32
C LEU A 10 -27.96 -18.34 33.42
N LEU A 11 -28.10 -18.62 32.12
CA LEU A 11 -27.00 -18.51 31.15
C LEU A 11 -27.44 -18.07 29.74
N ASN A 12 -28.51 -17.28 29.62
CA ASN A 12 -28.99 -16.79 28.31
C ASN A 12 -29.08 -15.25 28.18
N SER A 13 -28.50 -14.47 29.09
CA SER A 13 -28.57 -12.99 29.04
C SER A 13 -27.35 -12.32 28.42
N THR A 14 -26.28 -13.05 28.09
CA THR A 14 -25.07 -12.51 27.42
C THR A 14 -25.12 -12.64 25.89
N SER A 15 -25.76 -13.69 25.37
CA SER A 15 -25.88 -13.94 23.92
C SER A 15 -26.72 -12.88 23.17
N THR A 16 -27.67 -12.25 23.84
CA THR A 16 -28.53 -11.23 23.23
C THR A 16 -27.86 -9.86 23.10
N VAL A 17 -26.86 -9.54 23.92
CA VAL A 17 -26.20 -8.22 23.88
C VAL A 17 -25.13 -8.16 22.80
N GLU A 18 -24.35 -9.24 22.63
CA GLU A 18 -23.40 -9.37 21.50
C GLU A 18 -24.13 -9.38 20.15
N SER A 19 -25.27 -10.07 20.05
CA SER A 19 -26.08 -10.11 18.84
C SER A 19 -26.64 -8.73 18.43
N VAL A 20 -27.05 -7.91 19.40
CA VAL A 20 -27.56 -6.55 19.11
C VAL A 20 -26.43 -5.60 18.76
N TYR A 21 -25.26 -5.72 19.40
CA TYR A 21 -24.09 -4.91 19.10
C TYR A 21 -23.58 -5.20 17.67
N GLU A 22 -23.45 -6.46 17.29
CA GLU A 22 -23.08 -6.85 15.91
C GLU A 22 -24.13 -6.40 14.88
N LEU A 23 -25.42 -6.51 15.20
CA LEU A 23 -26.50 -6.06 14.31
C LEU A 23 -26.52 -4.54 14.12
N ILE A 24 -26.24 -3.76 15.17
CA ILE A 24 -26.15 -2.30 15.08
C ILE A 24 -24.89 -1.88 14.32
N HIS A 25 -23.74 -2.49 14.61
CA HIS A 25 -22.48 -2.13 13.94
C HIS A 25 -22.45 -2.57 12.47
N SER A 26 -23.03 -3.72 12.14
CA SER A 26 -23.21 -4.18 10.75
C SER A 26 -24.17 -3.27 9.98
N ASN A 27 -25.30 -2.87 10.58
CA ASN A 27 -26.24 -1.94 9.94
C ASN A 27 -25.67 -0.52 9.79
N VAL A 28 -24.86 -0.04 10.73
CA VAL A 28 -24.17 1.26 10.62
C VAL A 28 -23.08 1.22 9.54
N TYR A 29 -22.40 0.08 9.36
CA TYR A 29 -21.44 -0.12 8.29
C TYR A 29 -22.12 -0.14 6.91
N GLU A 30 -23.20 -0.91 6.76
CA GLU A 30 -23.95 -1.01 5.50
C GLU A 30 -24.69 0.28 5.15
N LYS A 31 -25.25 1.02 6.13
CA LYS A 31 -25.83 2.36 5.87
C LYS A 31 -24.77 3.36 5.44
N LYS A 32 -23.60 3.39 6.09
CA LYS A 32 -22.49 4.27 5.68
C LYS A 32 -21.96 3.93 4.29
N LYS A 33 -22.00 2.65 3.91
CA LYS A 33 -21.66 2.18 2.56
C LYS A 33 -22.69 2.64 1.54
N ALA A 34 -23.98 2.45 1.80
CA ALA A 34 -25.07 2.88 0.90
C ALA A 34 -25.18 4.41 0.74
N GLU A 35 -24.98 5.17 1.82
CA GLU A 35 -24.93 6.64 1.78
C GLU A 35 -23.68 7.15 1.03
N HIS A 36 -22.57 6.40 1.05
CA HIS A 36 -21.37 6.70 0.25
C HIS A 36 -21.57 6.57 -1.27
N PHE A 37 -22.54 5.75 -1.72
CA PHE A 37 -22.83 5.52 -3.14
C PHE A 37 -23.92 6.45 -3.71
N ALA A 38 -24.80 6.99 -2.87
CA ALA A 38 -25.95 7.81 -3.32
C ALA A 38 -25.61 9.29 -3.58
N GLU A 39 -24.52 9.84 -3.01
CA GLU A 39 -24.23 11.28 -3.04
C GLU A 39 -23.18 11.73 -4.07
N THR A 40 -22.73 10.86 -4.96
CA THR A 40 -21.80 11.22 -6.06
C THR A 40 -22.53 11.34 -7.39
N SER A 41 -23.41 12.34 -7.52
CA SER A 41 -23.79 12.90 -8.82
C SER A 41 -22.77 13.96 -9.27
N SER A 42 -21.55 13.51 -9.52
CA SER A 42 -20.51 14.22 -10.27
C SER A 42 -19.69 13.14 -10.99
N PRO A 43 -19.23 13.37 -12.23
CA PRO A 43 -18.75 12.29 -13.08
C PRO A 43 -17.63 11.52 -12.39
N PRO A 44 -17.60 10.19 -12.47
CA PRO A 44 -16.56 9.41 -11.82
C PRO A 44 -15.23 9.87 -12.40
N ALA A 45 -14.39 10.49 -11.56
CA ALA A 45 -12.97 10.48 -11.78
C ALA A 45 -12.62 8.99 -11.80
N VAL A 46 -12.53 8.42 -13.01
CA VAL A 46 -12.11 7.05 -13.26
C VAL A 46 -10.89 6.83 -12.37
N GLN A 47 -11.04 6.04 -11.30
CA GLN A 47 -9.92 5.52 -10.55
C GLN A 47 -9.13 4.73 -11.58
N ARG A 48 -8.11 5.35 -12.20
CA ARG A 48 -7.28 4.67 -13.18
C ARG A 48 -6.68 3.48 -12.45
N GLU A 49 -6.97 2.29 -12.92
CA GLU A 49 -6.27 1.08 -12.51
C GLU A 49 -4.77 1.39 -12.64
N GLU A 50 -4.01 1.24 -11.56
CA GLU A 50 -2.58 1.47 -11.65
C GLU A 50 -1.95 0.34 -12.45
N SER A 51 -0.91 0.65 -13.22
CA SER A 51 -0.21 -0.40 -13.94
C SER A 51 0.41 -1.39 -12.94
N PHE A 52 0.34 -2.68 -13.26
CA PHE A 52 1.01 -3.73 -12.49
C PHE A 52 2.47 -3.38 -12.20
N ASP A 53 3.19 -2.85 -13.19
CA ASP A 53 4.58 -2.40 -13.05
C ASP A 53 4.80 -1.39 -11.92
N LYS A 54 3.83 -0.50 -11.68
CA LYS A 54 3.92 0.53 -10.64
C LYS A 54 3.70 -0.06 -9.25
N ILE A 55 2.66 -0.88 -9.07
CA ILE A 55 2.42 -1.66 -7.85
C ILE A 55 3.65 -2.51 -7.53
N TYR A 56 4.21 -3.16 -8.55
CA TYR A 56 5.38 -4.00 -8.47
C TYR A 56 6.63 -3.23 -8.03
N SER A 57 6.80 -1.99 -8.50
CA SER A 57 7.88 -1.13 -8.04
C SER A 57 7.75 -0.80 -6.55
N PHE A 58 6.56 -0.41 -6.06
CA PHE A 58 6.33 -0.09 -4.66
C PHE A 58 6.53 -1.30 -3.74
N ALA A 59 6.06 -2.46 -4.18
CA ALA A 59 6.30 -3.73 -3.51
C ALA A 59 7.81 -3.98 -3.38
N GLY A 60 8.56 -3.77 -4.45
CA GLY A 60 10.01 -3.87 -4.47
C GLY A 60 10.73 -2.95 -3.48
N TRP A 61 10.30 -1.68 -3.41
CA TRP A 61 10.81 -0.71 -2.43
C TRP A 61 10.51 -1.14 -0.99
N SER A 62 9.29 -1.59 -0.73
CA SER A 62 8.87 -2.02 0.60
C SER A 62 9.69 -3.22 1.10
N LEU A 63 9.89 -4.25 0.26
CA LEU A 63 10.73 -5.41 0.56
C LEU A 63 12.18 -5.03 0.82
N ASN A 64 12.74 -4.16 -0.03
CA ASN A 64 14.12 -3.70 0.15
C ASN A 64 14.28 -2.94 1.48
N SER A 65 13.26 -2.16 1.87
CA SER A 65 13.26 -1.45 3.14
C SER A 65 13.27 -2.40 4.33
N VAL A 66 12.37 -3.41 4.35
CA VAL A 66 12.33 -4.43 5.40
C VAL A 66 13.66 -5.19 5.47
N LYS A 67 14.18 -5.63 4.33
CA LYS A 67 15.48 -6.32 4.24
C LYS A 67 16.59 -5.48 4.87
N ASN A 68 16.70 -4.20 4.49
CA ASN A 68 17.71 -3.29 5.04
C ASN A 68 17.55 -3.05 6.55
N THR A 69 16.31 -2.94 7.05
CA THR A 69 16.04 -2.87 8.49
C THR A 69 16.61 -4.08 9.22
N ARG A 70 16.37 -5.29 8.69
CA ARG A 70 16.81 -6.54 9.32
C ARG A 70 18.31 -6.78 9.22
N THR A 71 18.94 -6.45 8.08
CA THR A 71 20.40 -6.52 7.96
C THR A 71 21.11 -5.63 8.98
N ARG A 72 20.56 -4.45 9.29
CA ARG A 72 21.16 -3.51 10.26
C ARG A 72 20.96 -3.93 11.72
N ALA A 73 19.95 -4.75 12.01
CA ALA A 73 19.59 -5.16 13.37
C ALA A 73 20.52 -6.26 13.95
N LEU A 74 21.52 -6.73 13.20
CA LEU A 74 22.63 -7.64 13.57
C LEU A 74 22.39 -8.52 14.83
N ALA A 75 22.04 -9.80 14.56
CA ALA A 75 22.13 -11.00 15.43
C ALA A 75 20.83 -11.64 15.95
N ALA A 76 19.65 -10.98 15.93
CA ALA A 76 18.41 -11.58 16.44
C ALA A 76 17.38 -12.00 15.37
N VAL A 77 17.69 -11.82 14.08
CA VAL A 77 16.67 -11.79 13.01
C VAL A 77 17.07 -12.60 11.77
N GLU A 78 17.91 -13.63 11.94
CA GLU A 78 18.37 -14.46 10.81
C GLU A 78 17.23 -15.22 10.14
N GLU A 79 16.27 -15.72 10.93
CA GLU A 79 15.05 -16.35 10.42
C GLU A 79 14.21 -15.37 9.58
N GLU A 80 13.91 -14.17 10.10
CA GLU A 80 13.10 -13.21 9.33
C GLU A 80 13.86 -12.68 8.11
N LEU A 81 15.20 -12.54 8.18
CA LEU A 81 15.99 -12.15 7.01
C LEU A 81 15.94 -13.23 5.92
N SER A 82 16.08 -14.51 6.30
CA SER A 82 15.92 -15.64 5.36
C SER A 82 14.51 -15.70 4.79
N PHE A 83 13.51 -15.36 5.59
CA PHE A 83 12.11 -15.28 5.16
C PHE A 83 11.90 -14.14 4.17
N VAL A 84 12.37 -12.93 4.46
CA VAL A 84 12.27 -11.76 3.56
C VAL A 84 12.99 -12.01 2.23
N ASP A 85 14.16 -12.67 2.26
CA ASP A 85 14.89 -13.04 1.05
C ASP A 85 14.12 -14.02 0.15
N MET A 86 13.29 -14.88 0.72
CA MET A 86 12.41 -15.76 -0.04
C MET A 86 11.28 -14.99 -0.73
N LEU A 87 10.77 -13.92 -0.10
CA LEU A 87 9.76 -13.05 -0.70
C LEU A 87 10.31 -12.24 -1.89
N CYS A 88 11.62 -12.28 -2.13
CA CYS A 88 12.28 -11.61 -3.23
C CYS A 88 12.39 -12.52 -4.46
N HIS A 89 12.20 -11.93 -5.64
CA HIS A 89 12.39 -12.62 -6.91
C HIS A 89 13.86 -13.01 -7.11
N LYS A 90 14.10 -14.29 -7.36
CA LYS A 90 15.45 -14.85 -7.51
C LYS A 90 16.15 -14.37 -8.78
N ASN A 91 15.39 -14.13 -9.85
CA ASN A 91 15.91 -13.72 -11.15
C ASN A 91 15.56 -12.26 -11.49
N LYS A 92 16.40 -11.31 -11.07
CA LYS A 92 16.19 -9.88 -11.38
C LYS A 92 16.30 -9.55 -12.87
N LYS A 93 17.06 -10.33 -13.65
CA LYS A 93 17.30 -10.07 -15.08
C LYS A 93 16.06 -10.34 -15.92
N GLU A 94 15.34 -11.41 -15.59
CA GLU A 94 14.11 -11.80 -16.26
C GLU A 94 13.03 -10.71 -16.16
N ILE A 95 12.80 -10.18 -14.96
CA ILE A 95 11.86 -9.08 -14.74
C ILE A 95 12.22 -7.85 -15.58
N LYS A 96 13.51 -7.47 -15.58
CA LYS A 96 14.00 -6.29 -16.32
C LYS A 96 13.86 -6.45 -17.84
N ASN A 97 13.84 -7.68 -18.35
CA ASN A 97 13.62 -7.94 -19.77
C ASN A 97 12.13 -7.82 -20.14
N ASN A 98 11.23 -8.02 -19.19
CA ASN A 98 9.79 -8.06 -19.42
C ASN A 98 9.11 -6.69 -19.23
N SER A 99 9.76 -5.70 -18.59
CA SER A 99 9.23 -4.34 -18.45
C SER A 99 10.27 -3.25 -18.73
N THR A 100 9.95 -2.36 -19.67
CA THR A 100 10.77 -1.18 -19.98
C THR A 100 10.75 -0.17 -18.83
N PHE A 101 9.60 0.01 -18.18
CA PHE A 101 9.46 0.91 -17.02
C PHE A 101 10.34 0.47 -15.86
N LEU A 102 10.29 -0.80 -15.46
CA LEU A 102 11.09 -1.32 -14.34
C LEU A 102 12.60 -1.25 -14.64
N ARG A 103 12.98 -1.45 -15.90
CA ARG A 103 14.37 -1.30 -16.35
C ARG A 103 14.86 0.14 -16.22
N GLU A 104 14.07 1.11 -16.68
CA GLU A 104 14.40 2.53 -16.58
C GLU A 104 14.43 3.01 -15.13
N LEU A 105 13.48 2.55 -14.32
CA LEU A 105 13.42 2.88 -12.90
C LEU A 105 14.65 2.38 -12.14
N ASP A 106 15.08 1.14 -12.38
CA ASP A 106 16.29 0.58 -11.75
C ASP A 106 17.57 1.35 -12.17
N VAL A 107 17.66 1.82 -13.42
CA VAL A 107 18.75 2.68 -13.88
C VAL A 107 18.73 4.04 -13.17
N ALA A 108 17.54 4.64 -13.04
CA ALA A 108 17.38 5.95 -12.41
C ALA A 108 17.67 5.93 -10.89
N VAL A 109 17.41 4.81 -10.21
CA VAL A 109 17.65 4.66 -8.77
C VAL A 109 19.14 4.58 -8.42
N GLY A 110 20.01 4.31 -9.40
CA GLY A 110 21.45 4.38 -9.24
C GLY A 110 22.03 3.20 -8.44
N SER A 111 23.01 2.53 -9.04
CA SER A 111 23.70 1.34 -8.52
C SER A 111 24.43 1.52 -7.17
N GLU A 112 24.34 2.67 -6.51
CA GLU A 112 25.07 2.98 -5.27
C GLU A 112 24.27 2.78 -3.97
N LYS A 113 22.93 2.61 -4.04
CA LYS A 113 22.08 2.39 -2.84
C LYS A 113 21.27 1.09 -2.83
N GLY A 114 21.65 0.13 -3.67
CA GLY A 114 21.00 -1.18 -3.79
C GLY A 114 19.92 -1.13 -4.87
N GLY A 115 20.15 -1.81 -5.99
CA GLY A 115 19.20 -1.87 -7.10
C GLY A 115 17.85 -2.44 -6.68
N LEU A 116 16.83 -2.26 -7.53
CA LEU A 116 15.45 -2.65 -7.21
C LEU A 116 15.41 -4.11 -6.73
N THR A 117 14.84 -4.32 -5.55
CA THR A 117 14.37 -5.64 -5.13
C THR A 117 13.00 -5.83 -5.74
N PHE A 118 12.67 -7.05 -6.17
CA PHE A 118 11.39 -7.33 -6.80
C PHE A 118 10.70 -8.42 -5.98
N PRO A 119 9.38 -8.36 -5.79
CA PRO A 119 8.66 -9.42 -5.08
C PRO A 119 8.60 -10.70 -5.92
N ALA A 120 8.68 -11.85 -5.26
CA ALA A 120 8.45 -13.14 -5.88
C ALA A 120 7.02 -13.21 -6.48
N PRO A 121 6.78 -13.99 -7.56
CA PRO A 121 5.46 -14.07 -8.19
C PRO A 121 4.34 -14.48 -7.22
N GLU A 122 4.66 -15.35 -6.27
CA GLU A 122 3.73 -15.91 -5.30
C GLU A 122 3.15 -14.86 -4.34
N ILE A 123 3.89 -13.80 -4.05
CA ILE A 123 3.44 -12.71 -3.16
C ILE A 123 2.82 -11.53 -3.91
N GLN A 124 2.83 -11.52 -5.24
CA GLN A 124 2.21 -10.45 -6.02
C GLN A 124 0.71 -10.26 -5.72
N PRO A 125 -0.11 -11.32 -5.54
CA PRO A 125 -1.53 -11.15 -5.20
C PRO A 125 -1.74 -10.33 -3.93
N PHE A 126 -0.97 -10.62 -2.88
CA PHE A 126 -1.01 -9.83 -1.64
C PHE A 126 -0.72 -8.34 -1.87
N TYR A 127 0.29 -8.01 -2.68
CA TYR A 127 0.58 -6.60 -2.99
C TYR A 127 -0.50 -5.92 -3.81
N HIS A 128 -1.20 -6.68 -4.65
CA HIS A 128 -2.34 -6.15 -5.41
C HIS A 128 -3.52 -5.85 -4.48
N ASP A 129 -3.84 -6.76 -3.57
CA ASP A 129 -4.90 -6.55 -2.57
C ASP A 129 -4.56 -5.37 -1.65
N LEU A 130 -3.31 -5.33 -1.15
CA LEU A 130 -2.80 -4.24 -0.32
C LEU A 130 -2.87 -2.89 -1.04
N ASP A 131 -2.53 -2.84 -2.33
CA ASP A 131 -2.60 -1.60 -3.10
C ASP A 131 -4.05 -1.09 -3.20
N GLY A 132 -5.00 -1.98 -3.46
CA GLY A 132 -6.42 -1.66 -3.49
C GLY A 132 -6.87 -0.99 -2.19
N GLU A 133 -6.58 -1.62 -1.06
CA GLU A 133 -6.92 -1.11 0.28
C GLU A 133 -6.24 0.24 0.57
N VAL A 134 -4.95 0.36 0.25
CA VAL A 134 -4.20 1.62 0.46
C VAL A 134 -4.78 2.76 -0.37
N ARG A 135 -5.25 2.51 -1.59
CA ARG A 135 -5.85 3.55 -2.45
C ARG A 135 -7.25 3.96 -1.99
N GLU A 136 -8.03 3.02 -1.49
CA GLU A 136 -9.33 3.31 -0.86
C GLU A 136 -9.17 4.14 0.42
N LEU A 137 -8.07 3.96 1.15
CA LEU A 137 -7.76 4.74 2.35
C LEU A 137 -7.10 6.09 2.02
N ILE A 138 -6.00 6.09 1.27
CA ILE A 138 -5.21 7.27 0.89
C ILE A 138 -5.70 7.81 -0.46
N ASN A 139 -6.63 8.74 -0.39
CA ASN A 139 -7.10 9.49 -1.54
C ASN A 139 -7.49 10.92 -1.16
N VAL A 140 -7.76 11.75 -2.18
CA VAL A 140 -8.09 13.17 -2.01
C VAL A 140 -9.34 13.38 -1.14
N LYS A 141 -10.36 12.52 -1.27
CA LYS A 141 -11.60 12.61 -0.47
C LYS A 141 -11.31 12.39 1.00
N ASN A 142 -10.61 11.31 1.34
CA ASN A 142 -10.24 10.99 2.72
C ASN A 142 -9.22 11.98 3.27
N HIS A 143 -8.30 12.50 2.45
CA HIS A 143 -7.39 13.55 2.86
C HIS A 143 -8.11 14.83 3.26
N LYS A 144 -9.13 15.26 2.50
CA LYS A 144 -9.97 16.41 2.89
C LYS A 144 -10.72 16.16 4.19
N LYS A 145 -11.18 14.92 4.42
CA LYS A 145 -11.97 14.54 5.60
C LYS A 145 -11.13 14.41 6.88
N TYR A 146 -9.97 13.76 6.80
CA TYR A 146 -9.16 13.37 7.96
C TYR A 146 -7.87 14.19 8.11
N GLY A 147 -7.48 14.95 7.09
CA GLY A 147 -6.33 15.84 7.12
C GLY A 147 -5.04 15.14 7.59
N LYS A 148 -4.47 15.64 8.69
CA LYS A 148 -3.22 15.11 9.28
C LYS A 148 -3.38 13.73 9.90
N SER A 149 -4.59 13.32 10.27
CA SER A 149 -4.86 12.02 10.89
C SER A 149 -5.04 10.88 9.88
N LEU A 150 -5.07 11.19 8.57
CA LEU A 150 -5.32 10.21 7.51
C LEU A 150 -4.41 8.98 7.62
N LEU A 151 -3.11 9.20 7.84
CA LEU A 151 -2.12 8.13 7.82
C LEU A 151 -2.26 7.20 9.00
N ARG A 152 -2.45 7.75 10.20
CA ARG A 152 -2.70 6.95 11.39
C ARG A 152 -3.96 6.08 11.21
N ILE A 153 -5.02 6.66 10.64
CA ILE A 153 -6.26 5.91 10.36
C ILE A 153 -5.99 4.80 9.34
N ALA A 154 -5.21 5.08 8.29
CA ALA A 154 -4.85 4.09 7.29
C ALA A 154 -3.99 2.96 7.87
N GLU A 155 -2.99 3.29 8.69
CA GLU A 155 -2.17 2.31 9.43
C GLU A 155 -3.04 1.41 10.31
N ASP A 156 -3.86 2.00 11.18
CA ASP A 156 -4.74 1.25 12.08
C ASP A 156 -5.70 0.34 11.29
N SER A 157 -6.28 0.86 10.19
CA SER A 157 -7.21 0.09 9.34
C SER A 157 -6.52 -1.08 8.67
N LEU A 158 -5.37 -0.87 8.03
CA LEU A 158 -4.63 -1.92 7.31
C LEU A 158 -4.10 -3.00 8.25
N LEU A 159 -3.57 -2.61 9.42
CA LEU A 159 -3.04 -3.56 10.40
C LEU A 159 -4.13 -4.38 11.09
N SER A 160 -5.38 -3.89 11.09
CA SER A 160 -6.55 -4.61 11.62
C SER A 160 -7.28 -5.44 10.55
N ASN A 161 -6.89 -5.33 9.28
CA ASN A 161 -7.53 -6.03 8.18
C ASN A 161 -7.10 -7.52 8.16
N LEU A 162 -8.04 -8.38 8.53
CA LEU A 162 -7.85 -9.83 8.56
C LEU A 162 -7.73 -10.43 7.15
N GLU A 163 -8.45 -9.89 6.17
CA GLU A 163 -8.41 -10.38 4.78
C GLU A 163 -7.02 -10.17 4.15
N LEU A 164 -6.38 -9.04 4.44
CA LEU A 164 -4.99 -8.79 4.00
C LEU A 164 -4.00 -9.76 4.66
N SER A 165 -4.20 -10.05 5.95
CA SER A 165 -3.36 -11.02 6.67
C SER A 165 -3.54 -12.43 6.12
N ASP A 166 -4.78 -12.84 5.85
CA ASP A 166 -5.11 -14.13 5.25
C ASP A 166 -4.58 -14.26 3.81
N SER A 167 -4.64 -13.18 3.03
CA SER A 167 -4.06 -13.11 1.68
C SER A 167 -2.54 -13.33 1.73
N PHE A 168 -1.85 -12.66 2.67
CA PHE A 168 -0.41 -12.87 2.88
C PHE A 168 -0.09 -14.31 3.29
N ASP A 169 -0.81 -14.86 4.27
CA ASP A 169 -0.61 -16.23 4.75
C ASP A 169 -0.80 -17.26 3.64
N LYS A 170 -1.77 -17.03 2.74
CA LYS A 170 -1.98 -17.86 1.55
C LYS A 170 -0.79 -17.82 0.61
N CYS A 171 -0.29 -16.63 0.27
CA CYS A 171 0.91 -16.46 -0.57
C CYS A 171 2.14 -17.15 0.05
N VAL A 172 2.29 -17.09 1.37
CA VAL A 172 3.43 -17.71 2.08
C VAL A 172 3.34 -19.24 2.05
N LYS A 173 2.14 -19.82 2.18
CA LYS A 173 1.94 -21.28 2.06
C LYS A 173 2.36 -21.79 0.68
N ASP A 174 2.09 -21.01 -0.37
CA ASP A 174 2.46 -21.36 -1.75
C ASP A 174 3.98 -21.37 -1.98
N LEU A 175 4.75 -20.63 -1.17
CA LEU A 175 6.22 -20.61 -1.19
C LEU A 175 6.86 -21.84 -0.51
N ARG A 176 6.07 -22.75 0.08
CA ARG A 176 6.47 -24.08 0.60
C ARG A 176 7.67 -24.08 1.55
N ARG A 177 7.70 -23.16 2.52
CA ARG A 177 8.72 -23.19 3.60
C ARG A 177 8.08 -22.99 4.95
N GLU A 178 8.62 -23.71 5.94
CA GLU A 178 8.29 -23.51 7.33
C GLU A 178 9.01 -22.26 7.85
N SER A 179 8.23 -21.27 8.25
CA SER A 179 8.68 -20.12 9.05
C SER A 179 7.74 -20.01 10.24
N SER A 180 8.23 -19.50 11.36
CA SER A 180 7.38 -19.40 12.54
C SER A 180 6.19 -18.46 12.26
N PRO A 181 4.99 -18.74 12.80
CA PRO A 181 3.84 -17.86 12.61
C PRO A 181 4.10 -16.41 13.07
N GLU A 182 4.96 -16.23 14.07
CA GLU A 182 5.35 -14.91 14.56
C GLU A 182 6.25 -14.16 13.56
N THR A 183 7.20 -14.84 12.92
CA THR A 183 8.01 -14.29 11.81
C THR A 183 7.11 -13.82 10.67
N VAL A 184 6.16 -14.68 10.24
CA VAL A 184 5.24 -14.38 9.13
C VAL A 184 4.41 -13.12 9.45
N LYS A 185 3.82 -13.08 10.65
CA LYS A 185 3.01 -11.95 11.12
C LYS A 185 3.82 -10.66 11.24
N THR A 186 5.03 -10.73 11.81
CA THR A 186 5.91 -9.58 12.00
C THR A 186 6.33 -8.99 10.66
N VAL A 187 6.75 -9.83 9.71
CA VAL A 187 7.13 -9.39 8.37
C VAL A 187 5.93 -8.85 7.59
N CYS A 188 4.75 -9.48 7.68
CA CYS A 188 3.53 -8.96 7.06
C CYS A 188 3.23 -7.53 7.50
N LYS A 189 3.19 -7.29 8.82
CA LYS A 189 2.96 -5.95 9.39
C LYS A 189 3.98 -4.93 8.89
N GLU A 190 5.25 -5.31 8.88
CA GLU A 190 6.30 -4.39 8.44
C GLU A 190 6.19 -4.08 6.94
N LEU A 191 5.84 -5.07 6.10
CA LEU A 191 5.59 -4.85 4.68
C LEU A 191 4.42 -3.90 4.44
N ILE A 192 3.29 -4.08 5.14
CA ILE A 192 2.15 -3.17 5.09
C ILE A 192 2.59 -1.74 5.42
N LEU A 193 3.31 -1.55 6.52
CA LEU A 193 3.78 -0.23 6.95
C LEU A 193 4.73 0.40 5.94
N LYS A 194 5.72 -0.36 5.44
CA LYS A 194 6.68 0.15 4.44
C LYS A 194 5.99 0.48 3.13
N TYR A 195 5.05 -0.34 2.68
CA TYR A 195 4.29 -0.08 1.47
C TYR A 195 3.45 1.19 1.61
N LEU A 196 2.73 1.33 2.73
CA LEU A 196 1.95 2.53 3.04
C LEU A 196 2.80 3.80 3.02
N HIS A 197 3.99 3.77 3.62
CA HIS A 197 4.90 4.92 3.63
C HIS A 197 5.36 5.32 2.22
N VAL A 198 5.61 4.34 1.35
CA VAL A 198 5.98 4.61 -0.05
C VAL A 198 4.79 5.27 -0.79
N ARG A 199 3.58 4.74 -0.60
CA ARG A 199 2.34 5.27 -1.20
C ARG A 199 1.98 6.65 -0.67
N GLU A 200 2.19 6.91 0.61
CA GLU A 200 2.05 8.23 1.21
C GLU A 200 2.98 9.25 0.55
N GLY A 201 4.26 8.88 0.37
CA GLY A 201 5.24 9.75 -0.27
C GLY A 201 4.80 10.16 -1.67
N GLU A 202 4.32 9.19 -2.46
CA GLU A 202 3.74 9.46 -3.77
C GLU A 202 2.50 10.36 -3.68
N PHE A 203 1.57 10.05 -2.78
CA PHE A 203 0.34 10.81 -2.62
C PHE A 203 0.62 12.28 -2.26
N LYS A 204 1.58 12.52 -1.36
CA LYS A 204 2.02 13.87 -1.01
C LYS A 204 2.62 14.61 -2.20
N ALA A 205 3.48 13.95 -2.98
CA ALA A 205 4.04 14.53 -4.19
C ALA A 205 2.95 14.89 -5.22
N ALA A 206 1.96 14.01 -5.41
CA ALA A 206 0.82 14.26 -6.29
C ALA A 206 -0.05 15.44 -5.80
N MET A 207 -0.27 15.55 -4.49
CA MET A 207 -0.98 16.67 -3.88
C MET A 207 -0.22 17.99 -4.01
N GLU A 208 1.10 17.98 -3.88
CA GLU A 208 1.94 19.14 -4.11
C GLU A 208 1.90 19.57 -5.58
N GLU A 209 2.02 18.63 -6.52
CA GLU A 209 1.88 18.91 -7.95
C GLU A 209 0.50 19.51 -8.28
N LEU A 210 -0.57 18.97 -7.70
CA LEU A 210 -1.92 19.51 -7.85
C LEU A 210 -2.02 20.94 -7.32
N ALA A 211 -1.48 21.21 -6.12
CA ALA A 211 -1.46 22.53 -5.54
C ALA A 211 -0.65 23.53 -6.39
N LEU A 212 0.45 23.09 -7.00
CA LEU A 212 1.24 23.90 -7.94
C LEU A 212 0.48 24.18 -9.23
N LYS A 213 -0.32 23.23 -9.73
CA LYS A 213 -1.20 23.43 -10.90
C LYS A 213 -2.29 24.44 -10.59
N ASP A 214 -2.95 24.31 -9.45
CA ASP A 214 -4.02 25.23 -9.02
C ASP A 214 -3.50 26.66 -8.81
N ARG A 215 -2.24 26.82 -8.40
CA ARG A 215 -1.55 28.11 -8.29
C ARG A 215 -0.98 28.64 -9.62
N GLY A 216 -1.17 27.93 -10.74
CA GLY A 216 -0.61 28.28 -12.05
C GLY A 216 0.91 28.12 -12.17
N ALA A 217 1.58 27.54 -11.18
CA ALA A 217 3.04 27.44 -11.12
C ALA A 217 3.62 26.38 -12.08
N VAL A 218 2.86 25.35 -12.45
CA VAL A 218 3.30 24.32 -13.42
C VAL A 218 3.41 24.88 -14.85
N VAL A 219 2.56 25.84 -15.19
CA VAL A 219 2.68 26.60 -16.44
C VAL A 219 3.94 27.47 -16.41
N ASN A 220 4.24 28.09 -15.27
CA ASN A 220 5.46 28.89 -15.11
C ASN A 220 6.74 28.07 -15.23
N ALA A 221 6.82 26.84 -14.69
CA ALA A 221 8.00 25.98 -14.88
C ALA A 221 8.23 25.64 -16.35
N SER A 222 7.16 25.32 -17.07
CA SER A 222 7.20 24.99 -18.51
C SER A 222 7.51 26.22 -19.37
N GLN A 223 6.97 27.39 -18.99
CA GLN A 223 7.23 28.68 -19.62
C GLN A 223 8.68 29.12 -19.38
N ASN A 224 9.18 29.01 -18.14
CA ASN A 224 10.56 29.30 -17.78
C ASN A 224 11.54 28.39 -18.51
N LEU A 225 11.24 27.09 -18.64
CA LEU A 225 12.07 26.18 -19.45
C LEU A 225 12.04 26.58 -20.93
N ARG A 226 10.88 26.92 -21.49
CA ARG A 226 10.73 27.38 -22.87
C ARG A 226 11.47 28.69 -23.12
N ASP A 227 11.40 29.64 -22.19
CA ASP A 227 12.05 30.94 -22.28
C ASP A 227 13.57 30.82 -22.07
N THR A 228 14.01 29.91 -21.19
CA THR A 228 15.41 29.51 -21.04
C THR A 228 15.93 28.88 -22.33
N LEU A 229 15.24 27.89 -22.91
CA LEU A 229 15.63 27.26 -24.17
C LEU A 229 15.67 28.27 -25.32
N LYS A 230 14.70 29.18 -25.43
CA LYS A 230 14.70 30.26 -26.42
C LYS A 230 15.88 31.22 -26.24
N THR A 231 16.21 31.62 -25.02
CA THR A 231 17.36 32.50 -24.75
C THR A 231 18.69 31.80 -25.05
N PHE A 232 18.81 30.51 -24.77
CA PHE A 232 19.99 29.71 -25.16
C PHE A 232 20.12 29.60 -26.70
N SER A 233 19.03 29.34 -27.43
CA SER A 233 19.05 29.29 -28.91
C SER A 233 19.41 30.63 -29.57
N ILE A 234 19.13 31.77 -28.92
CA ILE A 234 19.51 33.11 -29.41
C ILE A 234 20.99 33.40 -29.13
N ARG A 235 21.55 32.90 -28.02
CA ARG A 235 22.95 33.14 -27.64
C ARG A 235 23.95 32.41 -28.54
N GLU A 236 23.60 31.23 -29.07
CA GLU A 236 24.45 30.52 -30.03
C GLU A 236 24.55 31.22 -31.39
N LYS A 237 23.51 31.95 -31.82
CA LYS A 237 23.53 32.68 -33.10
C LYS A 237 24.38 33.96 -33.10
N ARG A 238 24.91 34.38 -31.94
CA ARG A 238 25.72 35.61 -31.80
C ARG A 238 27.22 35.38 -31.72
N LYS A 239 27.70 34.15 -31.97
CA LYS A 239 29.12 33.86 -32.25
C LYS A 239 29.31 33.61 -33.75
N ARG A 240 29.29 34.69 -34.53
CA ARG A 240 30.00 34.83 -35.80
C ARG A 240 30.45 36.27 -35.93
#